data_AF-A0A6V7IJ46-F1
#
_entry.id   AF-A0A6V7IJ46-F1
#
_cell.length_a   1.000
_cell.length_b   1.000
_cell.length_c   1.000
_cell.angle_alpha   90.00
_cell.angle_beta   90.00
_cell.angle_gamma   90.00
#
_symmetry.space_group_name_H-M   'P 1'
#
loop_
_entity.id
_entity.type
_entity.pdbx_description
1 polymer ?
#
loop_
_entity_poly.entity_id
_entity_poly.type
_entity_poly.pdbx_seq_one_letter_code
_entity_poly.pdbx_strand_id
1 'polypeptide(L)'
;DNGKINKDLKLGPWDVVRKVFSAEDHKTMSIHDKSDLFFHDYNISGLFVQENYLSVNPKAPRSELLDRVARAADSLSLGDQVERAIRSNNAWSLLPTQACFSSVIPGTVMSGNITGQIQFPGWLGRNSKKNKFDRLLQEITVHTRLVTGASKEAINMDYLKALRDAVVGPLVRDGADGVEGSMDMMNHYHLL
;
A
#
# COMPACT_ATOMS: atom_id res chain seq x y z
N ASP A 1 43.05 20.41 -9.91
CA ASP A 1 42.55 19.03 -10.01
C ASP A 1 41.31 18.82 -9.16
N ASN A 2 40.15 19.13 -9.74
CA ASN A 2 38.85 19.07 -9.08
C ASN A 2 38.20 17.69 -9.27
N GLY A 3 37.89 17.03 -8.15
CA GLY A 3 36.61 16.37 -7.95
C GLY A 3 36.32 15.07 -8.71
N LYS A 4 36.99 13.97 -8.33
CA LYS A 4 36.40 12.62 -8.43
C LYS A 4 35.95 12.17 -7.03
N ILE A 5 34.87 12.76 -6.53
CA ILE A 5 34.15 12.24 -5.37
C ILE A 5 32.70 12.05 -5.81
N ASN A 6 32.22 10.81 -5.65
CA ASN A 6 30.85 10.26 -5.83
C ASN A 6 30.70 9.20 -6.93
N LYS A 7 31.45 8.09 -6.80
CA LYS A 7 31.03 6.82 -7.42
C LYS A 7 30.17 5.94 -6.49
N ASP A 8 30.07 6.28 -5.21
CA ASP A 8 29.37 5.47 -4.20
C ASP A 8 28.47 6.30 -3.27
N LEU A 9 27.82 7.35 -3.77
CA LEU A 9 26.69 7.90 -3.04
C LEU A 9 25.53 6.93 -3.26
N LYS A 10 25.20 6.11 -2.24
CA LYS A 10 24.02 5.24 -2.27
C LYS A 10 22.83 6.10 -2.70
N LEU A 11 22.31 5.84 -3.90
CA LEU A 11 21.14 6.55 -4.40
C LEU A 11 20.02 6.35 -3.38
N GLY A 12 19.42 7.45 -2.94
CA GLY A 12 18.25 7.37 -2.07
C GLY A 12 17.06 6.78 -2.84
N PRO A 13 16.05 6.22 -2.13
CA PRO A 13 14.85 5.69 -2.78
C PRO A 13 14.15 6.72 -3.71
N TRP A 14 14.19 8.01 -3.35
CA TRP A 14 13.66 9.09 -4.19
C TRP A 14 14.43 9.28 -5.49
N ASP A 15 15.77 9.18 -5.45
CA ASP A 15 16.62 9.32 -6.64
C ASP A 15 16.46 8.11 -7.56
N VAL A 16 16.32 6.91 -6.97
CA VAL A 16 16.04 5.67 -7.69
C VAL A 16 14.74 5.80 -8.47
N VAL A 17 13.64 6.20 -7.82
CA VAL A 17 12.32 6.36 -8.49
C VAL A 17 12.38 7.38 -9.60
N ARG A 18 13.09 8.49 -9.39
CA ARG A 18 13.29 9.50 -10.43
C ARG A 18 13.93 8.88 -11.67
N LYS A 19 14.97 8.06 -11.48
CA LYS A 19 15.65 7.35 -12.58
C LYS A 19 14.77 6.28 -13.23
N VAL A 20 14.00 5.52 -12.45
CA VAL A 20 13.08 4.47 -12.95
C VAL A 20 12.06 5.01 -13.95
N PHE A 21 11.63 6.27 -13.81
CA PHE A 21 10.66 6.88 -14.72
C PHE A 21 11.27 7.87 -15.71
N SER A 22 12.58 8.10 -15.67
CA SER A 22 13.26 9.10 -16.51
C SER A 22 13.48 8.56 -17.93
N ALA A 23 12.76 9.13 -18.90
CA ALA A 23 12.94 8.76 -20.30
C ALA A 23 14.34 9.11 -20.85
N GLU A 24 15.01 10.10 -20.28
CA GLU A 24 16.35 10.50 -20.71
C GLU A 24 17.43 9.57 -20.16
N ASP A 25 17.37 9.19 -18.88
CA ASP A 25 18.31 8.23 -18.29
C ASP A 25 18.19 6.85 -18.96
N HIS A 26 16.95 6.44 -19.29
CA HIS A 26 16.67 5.18 -19.97
C HIS A 26 17.33 5.00 -21.34
N LYS A 27 17.76 6.09 -22.01
CA LYS A 27 18.47 6.00 -23.30
C LYS A 27 19.85 5.37 -23.17
N THR A 28 20.51 5.59 -22.02
CA THR A 28 21.86 5.10 -21.76
C THR A 28 21.90 3.85 -20.90
N MET A 29 20.78 3.50 -20.26
CA MET A 29 20.70 2.35 -19.36
C MET A 29 20.33 1.06 -20.08
N SER A 30 21.10 0.01 -19.84
CA SER A 30 20.76 -1.36 -20.20
C SER A 30 19.64 -1.91 -19.32
N ILE A 31 19.11 -3.09 -19.68
CA ILE A 31 18.14 -3.79 -18.84
C ILE A 31 18.72 -4.16 -17.46
N HIS A 32 20.04 -4.42 -17.40
CA HIS A 32 20.74 -4.73 -16.16
C HIS A 32 20.81 -3.49 -15.27
N ASP A 33 21.19 -2.34 -15.82
CA ASP A 33 21.24 -1.08 -15.06
C ASP A 33 19.86 -0.70 -14.51
N LYS A 34 18.79 -0.93 -15.30
CA LYS A 34 17.41 -0.70 -14.85
C LYS A 34 16.99 -1.66 -13.74
N SER A 35 17.45 -2.91 -13.81
CA SER A 35 17.21 -3.90 -12.75
C SER A 35 17.97 -3.51 -11.48
N ASP A 36 19.20 -3.01 -11.60
CA ASP A 36 20.03 -2.59 -10.49
C ASP A 36 19.40 -1.44 -9.68
N LEU A 37 18.61 -0.57 -10.33
CA LEU A 37 17.80 0.44 -9.64
C LEU A 37 16.89 -0.17 -8.57
N PHE A 38 16.28 -1.34 -8.84
CA PHE A 38 15.44 -2.03 -7.86
C PHE A 38 16.26 -2.53 -6.66
N PHE A 39 17.48 -3.01 -6.89
CA PHE A 39 18.33 -3.62 -5.87
C PHE A 39 18.98 -2.63 -4.90
N HIS A 40 18.92 -1.32 -5.16
CA HIS A 40 19.33 -0.31 -4.16
C HIS A 40 18.56 -0.43 -2.84
N ASP A 41 17.26 -0.71 -2.92
CA ASP A 41 16.42 -1.09 -1.77
C ASP A 41 15.23 -1.93 -2.25
N TYR A 42 15.46 -3.23 -2.44
CA TYR A 42 14.44 -4.15 -2.95
C TYR A 42 13.22 -4.31 -2.02
N ASN A 43 13.34 -3.92 -0.74
CA ASN A 43 12.24 -4.03 0.21
C ASN A 43 11.15 -2.98 -0.01
N ILE A 44 11.53 -1.80 -0.51
CA ILE A 44 10.60 -0.67 -0.66
C ILE A 44 10.49 -0.15 -2.09
N SER A 45 11.44 -0.49 -2.98
CA SER A 45 11.48 0.03 -4.35
C SER A 45 10.17 -0.24 -5.11
N GLY A 46 9.62 -1.46 -5.03
CA GLY A 46 8.32 -1.77 -5.65
C GLY A 46 7.16 -0.91 -5.14
N LEU A 47 7.13 -0.61 -3.84
CA LEU A 47 6.10 0.26 -3.24
C LEU A 47 6.24 1.72 -3.72
N PHE A 48 7.47 2.19 -3.88
CA PHE A 48 7.76 3.51 -4.41
C PHE A 48 7.34 3.66 -5.87
N VAL A 49 7.60 2.65 -6.70
CA VAL A 49 7.13 2.60 -8.09
C VAL A 49 5.60 2.60 -8.12
N GLN A 50 4.95 1.78 -7.31
CA GLN A 50 3.49 1.70 -7.21
C GLN A 50 2.84 3.02 -6.76
N GLU A 51 3.43 3.74 -5.80
CA GLU A 51 2.85 4.99 -5.32
C GLU A 51 2.96 6.10 -6.38
N ASN A 52 4.03 6.09 -7.18
CA ASN A 52 4.42 7.24 -8.01
C ASN A 52 4.15 7.08 -9.52
N TYR A 53 3.92 5.87 -10.05
CA TYR A 53 3.75 5.67 -11.51
C TYR A 53 2.60 6.47 -12.12
N LEU A 54 1.53 6.75 -11.35
CA LEU A 54 0.39 7.56 -11.78
C LEU A 54 0.71 9.06 -11.85
N SER A 55 1.77 9.50 -11.16
CA SER A 55 2.24 10.89 -11.17
C SER A 55 3.26 11.15 -12.29
N VAL A 56 3.40 10.23 -13.23
CA VAL A 56 4.31 10.33 -14.37
C VAL A 56 3.53 10.75 -15.61
N ASN A 57 4.06 11.72 -16.34
CA ASN A 57 3.62 12.02 -17.69
C ASN A 57 4.51 11.26 -18.68
N PRO A 58 4.07 10.12 -19.22
CA PRO A 58 4.87 9.30 -20.13
C PRO A 58 5.15 10.05 -21.43
N LYS A 59 6.29 9.74 -22.06
CA LYS A 59 6.65 10.27 -23.39
C LYS A 59 5.90 9.52 -24.49
N ALA A 60 4.59 9.66 -24.50
CA ALA A 60 3.67 9.00 -25.43
C ALA A 60 2.45 9.89 -25.72
N PRO A 61 1.69 9.63 -26.80
CA PRO A 61 0.43 10.30 -27.05
C PRO A 61 -0.53 10.15 -25.86
N ARG A 62 -1.27 11.21 -25.53
CA ARG A 62 -2.22 11.21 -24.41
C ARG A 62 -3.31 10.14 -24.55
N SER A 63 -3.65 9.75 -25.78
CA SER A 63 -4.58 8.65 -26.07
C SER A 63 -4.11 7.29 -25.56
N GLU A 64 -2.80 7.07 -25.42
CA GLU A 64 -2.22 5.82 -24.92
C GLU A 64 -2.03 5.81 -23.40
N LEU A 65 -2.28 6.93 -22.71
CA LEU A 65 -1.97 7.06 -21.28
C LEU A 65 -2.67 5.99 -20.45
N LEU A 66 -3.97 5.77 -20.66
CA LEU A 66 -4.74 4.78 -19.90
C LEU A 66 -4.28 3.36 -20.18
N ASP A 67 -3.94 3.03 -21.43
CA ASP A 67 -3.40 1.72 -21.80
C ASP A 67 -2.04 1.47 -21.13
N ARG A 68 -1.17 2.48 -21.08
CA ARG A 68 0.12 2.38 -20.39
C ARG A 68 -0.03 2.24 -18.88
N VAL A 69 -0.93 3.01 -18.27
CA VAL A 69 -1.28 2.88 -16.86
C VAL A 69 -1.78 1.47 -16.56
N ALA A 70 -2.67 0.91 -17.39
CA ALA A 70 -3.17 -0.45 -17.23
C ALA A 70 -2.05 -1.50 -17.32
N ARG A 71 -1.18 -1.42 -18.33
CA ARG A 71 -0.03 -2.33 -18.46
C ARG A 71 0.94 -2.23 -17.28
N ALA A 72 1.19 -1.03 -16.76
CA ALA A 72 2.01 -0.84 -15.56
C ALA A 72 1.35 -1.46 -14.32
N ALA A 73 0.03 -1.28 -14.17
CA ALA A 73 -0.74 -1.89 -13.08
C ALA A 73 -0.73 -3.42 -13.15
N ASP A 74 -0.92 -4.02 -14.32
CA ASP A 74 -0.85 -5.47 -14.53
C ASP A 74 0.53 -6.02 -14.15
N SER A 75 1.59 -5.35 -14.58
CA SER A 75 2.96 -5.71 -14.23
C SER A 75 3.21 -5.64 -12.72
N LEU A 76 2.77 -4.56 -12.06
CA LEU A 76 2.88 -4.43 -10.61
C LEU A 76 2.10 -5.52 -9.86
N SER A 77 0.92 -5.90 -10.38
CA SER A 77 0.12 -6.99 -9.81
C SER A 77 0.85 -8.34 -9.91
N LEU A 78 1.53 -8.62 -11.02
CA LEU A 78 2.37 -9.83 -11.15
C LEU A 78 3.58 -9.75 -10.21
N GLY A 79 4.16 -8.56 -10.06
CA GLY A 79 5.25 -8.29 -9.12
C GLY A 79 4.88 -8.65 -7.68
N ASP A 80 3.66 -8.30 -7.23
CA ASP A 80 3.14 -8.67 -5.90
C ASP A 80 2.98 -10.18 -5.72
N GLN A 81 2.52 -10.89 -6.76
CA GLN A 81 2.45 -12.36 -6.72
C GLN A 81 3.83 -13.00 -6.57
N VAL A 82 4.83 -12.49 -7.30
CA VAL A 82 6.22 -12.95 -7.19
C VAL A 82 6.78 -12.63 -5.79
N GLU A 83 6.54 -11.43 -5.28
CA GLU A 83 6.96 -11.04 -3.92
C GLU A 83 6.36 -11.97 -2.86
N ARG A 84 5.07 -12.29 -2.98
CA ARG A 84 4.40 -13.25 -2.09
C ARG A 84 5.08 -14.61 -2.12
N ALA A 85 5.42 -15.12 -3.30
CA ALA A 85 6.12 -16.41 -3.46
C ALA A 85 7.54 -16.38 -2.87
N ILE A 86 8.26 -15.26 -3.03
CA ILE A 86 9.58 -15.06 -2.40
C ILE A 86 9.46 -15.15 -0.89
N ARG A 87 8.54 -14.35 -0.30
CA ARG A 87 8.38 -14.26 1.16
C ARG A 87 7.81 -15.53 1.78
N SER A 88 6.95 -16.26 1.08
CA SER A 88 6.36 -17.50 1.61
C SER A 88 7.33 -18.69 1.56
N ASN A 89 8.16 -18.77 0.52
CA ASN A 89 8.97 -19.96 0.24
C ASN A 89 10.48 -19.72 0.38
N ASN A 90 10.91 -18.52 0.82
CA ASN A 90 12.31 -18.10 0.81
C ASN A 90 12.97 -18.21 -0.58
N ALA A 91 12.20 -17.99 -1.65
CA ALA A 91 12.62 -18.18 -3.03
C ALA A 91 13.40 -16.96 -3.58
N TRP A 92 14.49 -16.58 -2.92
CA TRP A 92 15.29 -15.38 -3.24
C TRP A 92 15.85 -15.35 -4.67
N SER A 93 15.95 -16.49 -5.33
CA SER A 93 16.30 -16.59 -6.76
C SER A 93 15.30 -15.90 -7.69
N LEU A 94 14.09 -15.59 -7.23
CA LEU A 94 13.06 -14.87 -7.98
C LEU A 94 13.19 -13.34 -7.90
N LEU A 95 14.12 -12.80 -7.11
CA LEU A 95 14.31 -11.35 -6.99
C LEU A 95 14.53 -10.63 -8.34
N PRO A 96 15.32 -11.17 -9.31
CA PRO A 96 15.43 -10.55 -10.63
C PRO A 96 14.09 -10.51 -11.38
N THR A 97 13.26 -11.54 -11.23
CA THR A 97 11.91 -11.58 -11.79
C THR A 97 11.01 -10.52 -11.15
N GLN A 98 11.09 -10.35 -9.82
CA GLN A 98 10.38 -9.28 -9.11
C GLN A 98 10.87 -7.91 -9.60
N ALA A 99 12.17 -7.70 -9.78
CA ALA A 99 12.73 -6.44 -10.27
C ALA A 99 12.16 -6.06 -11.65
N CYS A 100 12.02 -7.05 -12.55
CA CYS A 100 11.40 -6.86 -13.85
C CYS A 100 9.95 -6.38 -13.73
N PHE A 101 9.11 -7.09 -12.96
CA PHE A 101 7.69 -6.80 -12.85
C PHE A 101 7.36 -5.56 -11.99
N SER A 102 8.13 -5.33 -10.93
CA SER A 102 7.87 -4.27 -9.95
C SER A 102 8.62 -2.96 -10.23
N SER A 103 9.58 -2.94 -11.17
CA SER A 103 10.37 -1.73 -11.48
C SER A 103 10.61 -1.54 -12.98
N VAL A 104 11.26 -2.50 -13.65
CA VAL A 104 11.74 -2.30 -15.04
C VAL A 104 10.59 -2.12 -16.04
N ILE A 105 9.60 -3.00 -15.99
CA ILE A 105 8.45 -2.96 -16.90
C ILE A 105 7.58 -1.71 -16.62
N PRO A 106 7.11 -1.45 -15.39
CA PRO A 106 6.34 -0.24 -15.08
C PRO A 106 7.12 1.04 -15.43
N GLY A 107 8.41 1.10 -15.09
CA GLY A 107 9.29 2.22 -15.38
C GLY A 107 9.47 2.47 -16.88
N THR A 108 9.59 1.41 -17.69
CA THR A 108 9.72 1.54 -19.14
C THR A 108 8.40 1.95 -19.79
N VAL A 109 7.28 1.32 -19.41
CA VAL A 109 5.94 1.62 -19.94
C VAL A 109 5.52 3.06 -19.64
N MET A 110 5.81 3.53 -18.44
CA MET A 110 5.51 4.87 -17.95
C MET A 110 6.68 5.86 -18.10
N SER A 111 7.73 5.53 -18.86
CA SER A 111 8.91 6.39 -18.98
C SER A 111 8.55 7.77 -19.55
N GLY A 112 8.99 8.82 -18.86
CA GLY A 112 8.62 10.20 -19.18
C GLY A 112 9.20 11.19 -18.19
N ASN A 113 8.36 12.09 -17.69
CA ASN A 113 8.72 13.06 -16.66
C ASN A 113 7.72 13.02 -15.50
N ILE A 114 8.21 13.03 -14.26
CA ILE A 114 7.35 13.05 -13.07
C ILE A 114 6.75 14.46 -12.93
N THR A 115 5.42 14.57 -12.91
CA THR A 115 4.70 15.86 -12.90
C THR A 115 4.53 16.48 -11.50
N GLY A 116 5.27 15.99 -10.50
CA GLY A 116 5.18 16.45 -9.12
C GLY A 116 6.31 15.94 -8.22
N GLN A 117 6.14 16.13 -6.92
CA GLN A 117 7.06 15.59 -5.92
C GLN A 117 6.82 14.10 -5.72
N ILE A 118 7.90 13.31 -5.72
CA ILE A 118 7.86 11.88 -5.39
C ILE A 118 7.39 11.70 -3.96
N GLN A 119 6.29 10.97 -3.80
CA GLN A 119 5.67 10.65 -2.52
C GLN A 119 6.25 9.37 -1.94
N PHE A 120 6.37 9.35 -0.62
CA PHE A 120 6.69 8.12 0.12
C PHE A 120 5.50 7.16 0.07
N PRO A 121 5.72 5.82 -0.01
CA PRO A 121 4.62 4.86 -0.11
C PRO A 121 3.63 4.94 1.05
N GLY A 122 2.38 5.31 0.77
CA GLY A 122 1.32 5.39 1.77
C GLY A 122 0.85 4.03 2.27
N TRP A 123 1.16 2.96 1.52
CA TRP A 123 0.79 1.58 1.84
C TRP A 123 1.23 1.15 3.24
N LEU A 124 2.44 1.50 3.68
CA LEU A 124 2.98 1.12 5.00
C LEU A 124 2.09 1.65 6.15
N GLY A 125 1.69 2.92 6.05
CA GLY A 125 0.78 3.55 7.02
C GLY A 125 -0.62 2.95 6.97
N ARG A 126 -1.15 2.69 5.78
CA ARG A 126 -2.46 2.05 5.59
C ARG A 126 -2.49 0.62 6.13
N ASN A 127 -1.43 -0.16 5.92
CA ASN A 127 -1.28 -1.52 6.43
C ASN A 127 -1.25 -1.52 7.97
N SER A 128 -0.50 -0.60 8.58
CA SER A 128 -0.46 -0.42 10.03
C SER A 128 -1.83 -0.04 10.61
N LYS A 129 -2.54 0.88 9.95
CA LYS A 129 -3.92 1.29 10.31
C LYS A 129 -4.91 0.12 10.20
N LYS A 130 -4.81 -0.67 9.13
CA LYS A 130 -5.60 -1.92 8.96
C LYS A 130 -5.36 -2.87 10.13
N ASN A 131 -4.11 -3.17 10.46
CA ASN A 131 -3.78 -4.10 11.56
C ASN A 131 -4.23 -3.58 12.94
N LYS A 132 -4.24 -2.26 13.15
CA LYS A 132 -4.83 -1.67 14.36
C LYS A 132 -6.33 -1.95 14.43
N PHE A 133 -7.08 -1.65 13.36
CA PHE A 133 -8.52 -1.89 13.34
C PHE A 133 -8.88 -3.37 13.41
N ASP A 134 -8.08 -4.23 12.79
CA ASP A 134 -8.26 -5.67 12.86
C ASP A 134 -8.17 -6.18 14.31
N ARG A 135 -7.25 -5.65 15.12
CA ARG A 135 -7.17 -5.98 16.56
C ARG A 135 -8.35 -5.45 17.36
N LEU A 136 -8.75 -4.19 17.16
CA LEU A 136 -9.91 -3.61 17.84
C LEU A 136 -11.21 -4.37 17.51
N LEU A 137 -11.38 -4.74 16.24
CA LEU A 137 -12.51 -5.55 15.80
C LEU A 137 -12.48 -6.95 16.43
N GLN A 138 -11.30 -7.54 16.61
CA GLN A 138 -11.13 -8.82 17.31
C GLN A 138 -11.58 -8.70 18.77
N GLU A 139 -11.19 -7.63 19.47
CA GLU A 139 -11.61 -7.37 20.85
C GLU A 139 -13.13 -7.30 20.94
N ILE A 140 -13.77 -6.45 20.12
CA ILE A 140 -15.24 -6.34 20.06
C ILE A 140 -15.87 -7.70 19.81
N THR A 141 -15.35 -8.47 18.84
CA THR A 141 -15.88 -9.79 18.50
C THR A 141 -15.82 -10.76 19.67
N VAL A 142 -14.74 -10.73 20.47
CA VAL A 142 -14.58 -11.58 21.66
C VAL A 142 -15.58 -11.19 22.76
N HIS A 143 -15.75 -9.89 23.00
CA HIS A 143 -16.70 -9.37 23.98
C HIS A 143 -18.15 -9.72 23.62
N THR A 144 -18.56 -9.47 22.37
CA THR A 144 -19.93 -9.70 21.93
C THR A 144 -20.25 -11.15 21.61
N ARG A 145 -19.30 -12.07 21.75
CA ARG A 145 -19.42 -13.45 21.25
C ARG A 145 -20.55 -14.23 21.90
N LEU A 146 -20.77 -14.04 23.20
CA LEU A 146 -21.81 -14.75 23.95
C LEU A 146 -23.22 -14.38 23.51
N VAL A 147 -23.41 -13.14 23.05
CA VAL A 147 -24.72 -12.63 22.63
C VAL A 147 -24.96 -12.85 21.14
N THR A 148 -23.96 -12.53 20.33
CA THR A 148 -24.12 -12.52 18.86
C THR A 148 -23.82 -13.87 18.22
N GLY A 149 -22.89 -14.65 18.78
CA GLY A 149 -22.35 -15.85 18.12
C GLY A 149 -21.70 -15.59 16.76
N ALA A 150 -21.44 -14.33 16.40
CA ALA A 150 -21.06 -13.92 15.06
C ALA A 150 -19.55 -14.03 14.79
N SER A 151 -19.18 -14.19 13.52
CA SER A 151 -17.78 -14.10 13.09
C SER A 151 -17.31 -12.65 13.08
N LYS A 152 -15.98 -12.47 13.05
CA LYS A 152 -15.35 -11.14 12.97
C LYS A 152 -15.83 -10.34 11.74
N GLU A 153 -16.00 -11.03 10.61
CA GLU A 153 -16.48 -10.44 9.35
C GLU A 153 -17.93 -9.98 9.48
N ALA A 154 -18.80 -10.82 10.04
CA ALA A 154 -20.19 -10.47 10.30
C ALA A 154 -20.29 -9.29 11.26
N ILE A 155 -19.48 -9.28 12.33
CA ILE A 155 -19.42 -8.13 13.25
C ILE A 155 -19.06 -6.85 12.50
N ASN A 156 -18.05 -6.88 11.63
CA ASN A 156 -17.61 -5.71 10.88
C ASN A 156 -18.64 -5.19 9.87
N MET A 157 -19.27 -6.09 9.13
CA MET A 157 -20.15 -5.74 8.01
C MET A 157 -21.57 -5.40 8.48
N ASP A 158 -22.09 -6.14 9.46
CA ASP A 158 -23.52 -6.12 9.78
C ASP A 158 -23.79 -5.54 11.17
N TYR A 159 -23.02 -5.92 12.19
CA TYR A 159 -23.33 -5.58 13.57
C TYR A 159 -22.71 -4.27 14.05
N LEU A 160 -21.53 -3.87 13.56
CA LEU A 160 -20.76 -2.78 14.15
C LEU A 160 -21.56 -1.46 14.18
N LYS A 161 -22.30 -1.18 13.11
CA LYS A 161 -23.18 -0.01 13.01
C LYS A 161 -24.34 -0.10 13.99
N ALA A 162 -25.04 -1.24 14.03
CA ALA A 162 -26.17 -1.45 14.92
C ALA A 162 -25.75 -1.43 16.40
N LEU A 163 -24.60 -2.01 16.73
CA LEU A 163 -24.01 -2.02 18.07
C LEU A 163 -23.67 -0.61 18.54
N ARG A 164 -23.01 0.18 17.68
CA ARG A 164 -22.78 1.61 17.94
C ARG A 164 -24.09 2.35 18.18
N ASP A 165 -25.09 2.14 17.34
CA ASP A 165 -26.38 2.83 17.45
C ASP A 165 -27.16 2.40 18.69
N ALA A 166 -27.05 1.15 19.12
CA ALA A 166 -27.63 0.67 20.37
C ALA A 166 -26.97 1.31 21.60
N VAL A 167 -25.64 1.46 21.60
CA VAL A 167 -24.90 2.08 22.72
C VAL A 167 -25.07 3.60 22.74
N VAL A 168 -24.99 4.26 21.59
CA VAL A 168 -24.98 5.74 21.50
C VAL A 168 -26.40 6.32 21.38
N GLY A 169 -27.35 5.54 20.88
CA GLY A 169 -28.73 5.97 20.64
C GLY A 169 -29.43 6.58 21.86
N PRO A 170 -29.37 5.97 23.06
CA PRO A 170 -29.97 6.56 24.26
C PRO A 170 -29.33 7.92 24.63
N LEU A 171 -28.00 8.06 24.55
CA LEU A 171 -27.33 9.35 24.80
C LEU A 171 -27.76 10.45 23.82
N VAL A 172 -27.99 10.10 22.56
CA VAL A 172 -28.37 11.07 21.52
C VAL A 172 -29.81 11.55 21.70
N ARG A 173 -30.73 10.66 22.09
CA ARG A 173 -32.16 11.01 22.23
C ARG A 173 -32.46 11.68 23.57
N ASP A 174 -31.91 11.13 24.64
CA ASP A 174 -32.35 11.41 26.01
C ASP A 174 -31.27 12.14 26.83
N GLY A 175 -30.11 12.44 26.23
CA GLY A 175 -29.05 13.22 26.87
C GLY A 175 -28.52 12.55 28.14
N ALA A 176 -28.51 13.29 29.25
CA ALA A 176 -28.03 12.78 30.54
C ALA A 176 -28.90 11.64 31.09
N ASP A 177 -30.20 11.63 30.78
CA ASP A 177 -31.13 10.58 31.23
C ASP A 177 -30.91 9.26 30.45
N GLY A 178 -30.24 9.32 29.30
CA GLY A 178 -29.90 8.16 28.48
C GLY A 178 -28.65 7.37 28.92
N VAL A 179 -27.95 7.82 29.97
CA VAL A 179 -26.70 7.18 30.43
C VAL A 179 -26.95 5.74 30.90
N GLU A 180 -28.00 5.51 31.69
CA GLU A 180 -28.33 4.17 32.20
C GLU A 180 -28.66 3.20 31.06
N GLY A 181 -29.51 3.61 30.12
CA GLY A 181 -29.85 2.79 28.95
C GLY A 181 -28.65 2.47 28.05
N SER A 182 -27.66 3.36 27.98
CA SER A 182 -26.41 3.11 27.23
C SER A 182 -25.51 2.11 27.96
N MET A 183 -25.40 2.25 29.27
CA MET A 183 -24.68 1.30 30.13
C MET A 183 -25.29 -0.10 30.10
N ASP A 184 -26.63 -0.19 30.09
CA ASP A 184 -27.35 -1.45 29.95
C ASP A 184 -27.02 -2.16 28.64
N MET A 185 -26.96 -1.41 27.53
CA MET A 185 -26.56 -1.96 26.22
C MET A 185 -25.09 -2.41 26.24
N MET A 186 -24.19 -1.64 26.85
CA MET A 186 -22.79 -2.06 27.00
C MET A 186 -22.64 -3.32 27.83
N ASN A 187 -23.40 -3.44 28.93
CA ASN A 187 -23.45 -4.63 29.78
C ASN A 187 -24.01 -5.84 29.04
N HIS A 188 -25.11 -5.65 28.30
CA HIS A 188 -25.76 -6.71 27.53
C HIS A 188 -24.80 -7.34 26.52
N TYR A 189 -24.01 -6.52 25.82
CA TYR A 189 -23.03 -6.99 24.84
C TYR A 189 -21.64 -7.26 25.43
N HIS A 190 -21.49 -7.21 26.75
CA HIS A 190 -20.23 -7.44 27.49
C HIS A 190 -19.06 -6.56 27.02
N LEU A 191 -19.33 -5.30 26.70
CA LEU A 191 -18.33 -4.33 26.18
C LEU A 191 -17.50 -3.62 27.25
N LEU A 192 -17.71 -3.94 28.54
CA LEU A 192 -16.97 -3.41 29.68
C LEU A 192 -15.85 -4.35 30.12
#